data_AF-A0A4Q2M577-F1
#
_entry.id   AF-A0A4Q2M577-F1
#
_cell.length_a   1.000
_cell.length_b   1.000
_cell.length_c   1.000
_cell.angle_alpha   90.00
_cell.angle_beta   90.00
_cell.angle_gamma   90.00
#
_symmetry.space_group_name_H-M   'P 1'
#
loop_
_entity.id
_entity.type
_entity.pdbx_description
1 polymer ?
#
loop_
_entity_poly.entity_id
_entity_poly.type
_entity_poly.pdbx_seq_one_letter_code
_entity_poly.pdbx_strand_id
1 'polypeptide(L)'
;MYARFAPALLIAPALLIAAAVLALLSGCTSGNVQQGEQPAQEQGDITLVIGAYSVVKDAFEELLPAFQAKWKAETGQTVTFQQSYEASGTQARSIVGGFEADVTALAMEGDVERIEKAGFITHDWRKQHGGMITRSIVVLGTRDGNPKNIADWADLAKPGIKVLYPNPKTSGGAQWDINAIYGAGLKISEERTGSKDSEFAKSFLVGIHENVESLDKSGRASMAAFEYGVGDVIVTYENELLARINQGVPYTIVVPKHTILIENPIAVIDKNVDKHGTREVAEAFVAFLHSEQGQRVLTDYGFRPVNETVQAEVQSRYDVPEGIFDIEYLGGWDEVREKLYSARGIWYQVLAGI
;
A
#
# COMPACT_ATOMS: atom_id res chain seq x y z
N MET A 1 41.91 -2.24 92.62
CA MET A 1 40.54 -2.11 92.07
C MET A 1 40.59 -2.63 90.63
N TYR A 2 39.82 -3.70 90.36
CA TYR A 2 39.34 -4.30 89.09
C TYR A 2 39.84 -3.72 87.74
N ALA A 3 40.08 -4.45 86.64
CA ALA A 3 39.99 -5.86 86.20
C ALA A 3 40.74 -5.91 84.83
N ARG A 4 41.61 -6.88 84.49
CA ARG A 4 41.34 -8.21 83.87
C ARG A 4 40.44 -8.11 82.62
N PHE A 5 40.73 -8.60 81.41
CA PHE A 5 41.74 -9.53 80.87
C PHE A 5 41.88 -9.27 79.34
N ALA A 6 43.06 -9.56 78.79
CA ALA A 6 43.35 -9.71 77.35
C ALA A 6 43.32 -11.22 76.96
N PRO A 7 43.95 -11.68 75.87
CA PRO A 7 43.42 -11.86 74.50
C PRO A 7 43.69 -13.31 73.97
N ALA A 8 43.55 -13.56 72.66
CA ALA A 8 44.42 -14.45 71.80
C ALA A 8 43.62 -15.02 70.60
N LEU A 9 43.95 -14.64 69.35
CA LEU A 9 44.91 -15.27 68.40
C LEU A 9 44.30 -16.53 67.72
N LEU A 10 43.93 -16.45 66.43
CA LEU A 10 44.75 -16.68 65.22
C LEU A 10 45.22 -18.14 65.06
N ILE A 11 45.01 -18.71 63.87
CA ILE A 11 45.99 -19.41 63.00
C ILE A 11 45.22 -20.20 61.90
N ALA A 12 45.44 -19.84 60.63
CA ALA A 12 45.20 -20.67 59.43
C ALA A 12 46.42 -21.61 59.19
N PRO A 13 46.69 -22.25 58.04
CA PRO A 13 45.91 -22.87 56.95
C PRO A 13 46.31 -24.36 56.76
N ALA A 14 45.76 -25.11 55.78
CA ALA A 14 46.49 -26.13 55.00
C ALA A 14 45.63 -26.87 53.95
N LEU A 15 46.18 -26.94 52.74
CA LEU A 15 45.80 -27.78 51.61
C LEU A 15 45.79 -29.28 51.95
N LEU A 16 44.98 -30.07 51.22
CA LEU A 16 45.43 -31.34 50.65
C LEU A 16 44.67 -31.66 49.36
N ILE A 17 45.43 -31.69 48.26
CA ILE A 17 45.09 -32.20 46.93
C ILE A 17 45.23 -33.73 46.98
N ALA A 18 44.27 -34.47 46.45
CA ALA A 18 44.50 -35.84 45.99
C ALA A 18 43.58 -36.15 44.80
N ALA A 19 44.17 -36.13 43.60
CA ALA A 19 43.60 -36.67 42.39
C ALA A 19 43.70 -38.21 42.42
N ALA A 20 42.63 -38.90 42.04
CA ALA A 20 42.67 -40.31 41.66
C ALA A 20 42.09 -40.45 40.25
N VAL A 21 43.01 -40.71 39.32
CA VAL A 21 42.77 -41.10 37.92
C VAL A 21 42.27 -42.54 37.91
N LEU A 22 41.13 -42.79 37.27
CA LEU A 22 40.83 -44.12 36.70
C LEU A 22 40.44 -43.92 35.23
N ALA A 23 41.27 -44.46 34.35
CA ALA A 23 41.09 -44.47 32.92
C ALA A 23 40.52 -45.82 32.46
N LEU A 24 39.56 -45.73 31.53
CA LEU A 24 39.29 -46.61 30.38
C LEU A 24 38.75 -48.03 30.64
N LEU A 25 37.50 -48.23 30.24
CA LEU A 25 37.14 -49.36 29.38
C LEU A 25 36.31 -48.86 28.20
N SER A 26 36.88 -49.06 27.01
CA SER A 26 36.33 -48.78 25.69
C SER A 26 35.13 -49.68 25.40
N GLY A 27 33.97 -49.07 25.15
CA GLY A 27 32.81 -49.73 24.55
C GLY A 27 32.59 -49.17 23.14
N CYS A 28 33.10 -49.88 22.13
CA CYS A 28 32.73 -49.64 20.75
C CYS A 28 31.28 -50.09 20.55
N THR A 29 30.36 -49.15 20.35
CA THR A 29 29.09 -49.43 19.68
C THR A 29 28.93 -48.43 18.55
N SER A 30 28.93 -48.95 17.33
CA SER A 30 28.62 -48.23 16.12
C SER A 30 27.10 -48.04 16.07
N GLY A 31 26.63 -46.82 16.23
CA GLY A 31 25.21 -46.47 16.09
C GLY A 31 25.05 -44.97 15.93
N ASN A 32 24.63 -44.56 14.73
CA ASN A 32 24.34 -43.21 14.25
C ASN A 32 24.18 -42.12 15.32
N VAL A 33 25.01 -41.08 15.21
CA VAL A 33 24.71 -39.76 15.76
C VAL A 33 23.48 -39.23 15.02
N GLN A 34 22.30 -39.43 15.60
CA GLN A 34 21.14 -38.61 15.29
C GLN A 34 21.47 -37.18 15.75
N GLN A 35 21.76 -36.30 14.80
CA GLN A 35 21.55 -34.87 15.01
C GLN A 35 20.11 -34.72 15.46
N GLY A 36 19.90 -34.47 16.75
CA GLY A 36 18.60 -34.06 17.24
C GLY A 36 18.26 -32.75 16.54
N GLU A 37 17.25 -32.78 15.68
CA GLU A 37 16.48 -31.59 15.35
C GLU A 37 16.11 -30.95 16.69
N GLN A 38 16.69 -29.77 16.97
CA GLN A 38 16.18 -28.95 18.05
C GLN A 38 14.69 -28.78 17.77
N PRO A 39 13.79 -29.10 18.73
CA PRO A 39 12.38 -28.82 18.53
C PRO A 39 12.28 -27.33 18.21
N ALA A 40 11.68 -27.01 17.05
CA ALA A 40 11.33 -25.65 16.69
C ALA A 40 10.64 -25.06 17.91
N GLN A 41 11.28 -24.04 18.50
CA GLN A 41 10.74 -23.34 19.65
C GLN A 41 9.36 -22.85 19.21
N GLU A 42 8.28 -23.34 19.81
CA GLU A 42 6.92 -22.90 19.48
C GLU A 42 6.86 -21.39 19.70
N GLN A 43 7.07 -20.62 18.63
CA GLN A 43 6.83 -19.20 18.61
C GLN A 43 5.32 -19.05 18.82
N GLY A 44 4.93 -18.46 19.95
CA GLY A 44 3.53 -18.25 20.27
C GLY A 44 2.80 -17.47 19.17
N ASP A 45 1.47 -17.57 19.17
CA ASP A 45 0.62 -16.87 18.21
C ASP A 45 0.94 -15.37 18.19
N ILE A 46 0.99 -14.78 16.99
CA ILE A 46 1.33 -13.37 16.77
C ILE A 46 0.19 -12.62 16.10
N THR A 47 0.04 -11.34 16.42
CA THR A 47 -0.90 -10.44 15.75
C THR A 47 -0.12 -9.45 14.90
N LEU A 48 -0.46 -9.36 13.62
CA LEU A 48 0.07 -8.37 12.70
C LEU A 48 -1.02 -7.30 12.43
N VAL A 49 -0.69 -6.03 12.69
CA VAL A 49 -1.59 -4.89 12.49
C VAL A 49 -1.36 -4.28 11.10
N ILE A 50 -2.40 -4.27 10.27
CA ILE A 50 -2.37 -3.74 8.90
C ILE A 50 -3.13 -2.43 8.85
N GLY A 51 -2.47 -1.37 8.37
CA GLY A 51 -3.10 -0.11 7.99
C GLY A 51 -3.11 0.05 6.48
N ALA A 52 -4.27 0.02 5.83
CA ALA A 52 -4.33 0.03 4.38
C ALA A 52 -5.30 1.07 3.80
N TYR A 53 -5.09 1.45 2.54
CA TYR A 53 -6.05 2.25 1.80
C TYR A 53 -7.28 1.43 1.39
N SER A 54 -8.47 2.06 1.39
CA SER A 54 -9.76 1.34 1.29
C SER A 54 -9.97 0.48 0.03
N VAL A 55 -9.25 0.74 -1.06
CA VAL A 55 -9.45 0.08 -2.36
C VAL A 55 -8.84 -1.33 -2.39
N VAL A 56 -7.83 -1.61 -1.55
CA VAL A 56 -7.18 -2.94 -1.52
C VAL A 56 -7.90 -3.94 -0.61
N LYS A 57 -8.95 -3.50 0.10
CA LYS A 57 -9.64 -4.30 1.12
C LYS A 57 -10.10 -5.66 0.60
N ASP A 58 -10.78 -5.69 -0.54
CA ASP A 58 -11.38 -6.92 -1.05
C ASP A 58 -10.31 -7.95 -1.44
N ALA A 59 -9.17 -7.49 -1.98
CA ALA A 59 -8.04 -8.38 -2.25
C ALA A 59 -7.39 -8.89 -0.95
N PHE A 60 -7.32 -8.05 0.09
CA PHE A 60 -6.75 -8.44 1.38
C PHE A 60 -7.62 -9.47 2.12
N GLU A 61 -8.93 -9.50 1.88
CA GLU A 61 -9.82 -10.56 2.39
C GLU A 61 -9.41 -11.96 1.89
N GLU A 62 -8.77 -12.07 0.72
CA GLU A 62 -8.22 -13.32 0.20
C GLU A 62 -6.72 -13.51 0.52
N LEU A 63 -5.93 -12.44 0.45
CA LEU A 63 -4.48 -12.50 0.68
C LEU A 63 -4.12 -12.84 2.12
N LEU A 64 -4.85 -12.32 3.10
CA LEU A 64 -4.53 -12.52 4.51
C LEU A 64 -4.70 -13.98 4.96
N PRO A 65 -5.82 -14.68 4.66
CA PRO A 65 -5.93 -16.12 4.89
C PRO A 65 -4.87 -16.94 4.14
N ALA A 66 -4.56 -16.58 2.89
CA ALA A 66 -3.54 -17.27 2.10
C ALA A 66 -2.15 -17.15 2.74
N PHE A 67 -1.76 -15.95 3.19
CA PHE A 67 -0.52 -15.74 3.92
C PHE A 67 -0.51 -16.46 5.27
N GLN A 68 -1.63 -16.45 6.01
CA GLN A 68 -1.75 -17.17 7.29
C GLN A 68 -1.47 -18.67 7.12
N ALA A 69 -2.07 -19.29 6.09
CA ALA A 69 -1.88 -20.70 5.80
C ALA A 69 -0.41 -21.00 5.42
N LYS A 70 0.18 -20.16 4.56
CA LYS A 70 1.59 -20.26 4.17
C LYS A 70 2.53 -20.14 5.37
N TRP A 71 2.35 -19.10 6.20
CA TRP A 71 3.16 -18.85 7.39
C TRP A 71 3.09 -20.02 8.37
N LYS A 72 1.88 -20.50 8.67
CA LYS A 72 1.69 -21.65 9.57
C LYS A 72 2.38 -22.91 9.06
N ALA A 73 2.32 -23.16 7.75
CA ALA A 73 2.96 -24.32 7.14
C ALA A 73 4.50 -24.25 7.19
N GLU A 74 5.07 -23.04 7.12
CA GLU A 74 6.52 -22.84 7.08
C GLU A 74 7.16 -22.73 8.46
N THR A 75 6.48 -22.09 9.41
CA THR A 75 7.08 -21.73 10.71
C THR A 75 6.43 -22.46 11.88
N GLY A 76 5.23 -23.04 11.69
CA GLY A 76 4.42 -23.58 12.77
C GLY A 76 3.74 -22.50 13.62
N GLN A 77 3.99 -21.21 13.40
CA GLN A 77 3.39 -20.11 14.14
C GLN A 77 2.04 -19.70 13.54
N THR A 78 1.05 -19.39 14.38
CA THR A 78 -0.22 -18.81 13.92
C THR A 78 -0.10 -17.30 13.89
N VAL A 79 -0.38 -16.69 12.73
CA VAL A 79 -0.56 -15.24 12.62
C VAL A 79 -2.05 -14.89 12.59
N THR A 80 -2.42 -13.83 13.28
CA THR A 80 -3.74 -13.20 13.26
C THR A 80 -3.61 -11.76 12.77
N PHE A 81 -4.64 -11.19 12.15
CA PHE A 81 -4.58 -9.83 11.60
C PHE A 81 -5.57 -8.89 12.27
N GLN A 82 -5.10 -7.72 12.67
CA GLN A 82 -5.95 -6.57 12.92
C GLN A 82 -5.84 -5.63 11.73
N GLN A 83 -6.97 -5.14 11.23
CA GLN A 83 -7.02 -4.45 9.95
C GLN A 83 -7.73 -3.10 10.10
N SER A 84 -7.18 -2.07 9.48
CA SER A 84 -7.83 -0.77 9.31
C SER A 84 -7.77 -0.36 7.85
N TYR A 85 -8.92 0.03 7.29
CA TYR A 85 -9.04 0.47 5.90
C TYR A 85 -9.67 1.85 5.84
N GLU A 86 -8.90 2.83 5.39
CA GLU A 86 -9.33 4.23 5.32
C GLU A 86 -8.95 4.87 3.98
N ALA A 87 -9.36 6.11 3.78
CA ALA A 87 -8.76 6.92 2.73
C ALA A 87 -7.24 7.06 2.99
N SER A 88 -6.40 6.85 1.97
CA SER A 88 -4.92 6.74 2.12
C SER A 88 -4.27 7.87 2.95
N GLY A 89 -4.60 9.12 2.66
CA GLY A 89 -4.08 10.25 3.44
C GLY A 89 -4.56 10.28 4.89
N THR A 90 -5.79 9.81 5.17
CA THR A 90 -6.32 9.63 6.53
C THR A 90 -5.59 8.49 7.24
N GLN A 91 -5.38 7.35 6.57
CA GLN A 91 -4.64 6.22 7.12
C GLN A 91 -3.21 6.63 7.53
N ALA A 92 -2.48 7.33 6.66
CA ALA A 92 -1.16 7.85 6.96
C ALA A 92 -1.15 8.83 8.15
N ARG A 93 -2.13 9.73 8.23
CA ARG A 93 -2.27 10.64 9.37
C ARG A 93 -2.57 9.90 10.68
N SER A 94 -3.42 8.87 10.64
CA SER A 94 -3.72 8.05 11.82
C SER A 94 -2.47 7.33 12.32
N ILE A 95 -1.63 6.79 11.43
CA ILE A 95 -0.36 6.14 11.78
C ILE A 95 0.57 7.15 12.46
N VAL A 96 0.79 8.31 11.84
CA VAL A 96 1.60 9.39 12.44
C VAL A 96 1.01 9.87 13.77
N GLY A 97 -0.31 9.83 13.90
CA GLY A 97 -1.08 10.16 15.10
C GLY A 97 -1.10 9.08 16.18
N GLY A 98 -0.43 7.94 15.99
CA GLY A 98 -0.27 6.89 16.99
C GLY A 98 -1.05 5.59 16.74
N PHE A 99 -1.68 5.41 15.57
CA PHE A 99 -2.17 4.10 15.17
C PHE A 99 -0.98 3.17 14.86
N GLU A 100 -0.79 2.14 15.68
CA GLU A 100 0.40 1.29 15.65
C GLU A 100 0.28 0.17 14.61
N ALA A 101 0.17 0.54 13.32
CA ALA A 101 0.25 -0.43 12.23
C ALA A 101 1.67 -1.01 12.12
N ASP A 102 1.80 -2.33 11.92
CA ASP A 102 3.06 -3.01 11.63
C ASP A 102 3.44 -2.89 10.16
N VAL A 103 2.44 -3.00 9.28
CA VAL A 103 2.59 -2.87 7.82
C VAL A 103 1.56 -1.87 7.31
N THR A 104 1.99 -1.01 6.39
CA THR A 104 1.10 -0.07 5.70
C THR A 104 1.12 -0.28 4.21
N ALA A 105 -0.06 -0.37 3.59
CA ALA A 105 -0.24 -0.39 2.13
C ALA A 105 -1.07 0.84 1.75
N LEU A 106 -0.53 1.76 0.96
CA LEU A 106 -1.15 3.07 0.73
C LEU A 106 -1.40 3.32 -0.75
N ALA A 107 -2.21 4.33 -1.06
CA ALA A 107 -2.59 4.62 -2.43
C ALA A 107 -1.46 5.29 -3.24
N MET A 108 -0.46 5.88 -2.59
CA MET A 108 0.62 6.64 -3.23
C MET A 108 1.85 6.73 -2.34
N GLU A 109 3.03 6.88 -2.95
CA GLU A 109 4.32 7.06 -2.27
C GLU A 109 4.30 8.20 -1.28
N GLY A 110 3.73 9.34 -1.68
CA GLY A 110 3.72 10.51 -0.84
C GLY A 110 3.08 10.25 0.55
N ASP A 111 2.11 9.36 0.66
CA ASP A 111 1.52 9.04 1.95
C ASP A 111 2.45 8.16 2.83
N VAL A 112 3.27 7.29 2.22
CA VAL A 112 4.33 6.53 2.92
C VAL A 112 5.46 7.47 3.34
N GLU A 113 5.88 8.38 2.47
CA GLU A 113 6.89 9.40 2.79
C GLU A 113 6.48 10.28 3.98
N ARG A 114 5.19 10.53 4.18
CA ARG A 114 4.71 11.25 5.37
C ARG A 114 5.04 10.48 6.65
N ILE A 115 4.90 9.16 6.63
CA ILE A 115 5.19 8.28 7.76
C ILE A 115 6.71 8.18 7.97
N GLU A 116 7.48 8.07 6.89
CA GLU A 116 8.94 8.13 6.87
C GLU A 116 9.48 9.45 7.43
N LYS A 117 9.01 10.60 6.93
CA LYS A 117 9.38 11.95 7.41
C LYS A 117 9.01 12.17 8.89
N ALA A 118 8.04 11.41 9.43
CA ALA A 118 7.69 11.41 10.85
C ALA A 118 8.57 10.46 11.71
N GLY A 119 9.52 9.75 11.10
CA GLY A 119 10.49 8.89 11.79
C GLY A 119 9.97 7.50 12.16
N PHE A 120 8.87 7.05 11.55
CA PHE A 120 8.30 5.71 11.80
C PHE A 120 8.87 4.63 10.88
N ILE A 121 9.34 5.02 9.69
CA ILE A 121 10.02 4.18 8.70
C ILE A 121 11.43 4.75 8.52
N THR A 122 12.43 3.89 8.61
CA THR A 122 13.86 4.23 8.61
C THR A 122 14.66 3.43 7.58
N HIS A 123 14.12 2.31 7.09
CA HIS A 123 14.70 1.55 6.00
C HIS A 123 14.31 2.12 4.63
N ASP A 124 15.06 1.73 3.60
CA ASP A 124 14.72 2.00 2.21
C ASP A 124 13.59 1.06 1.75
N TRP A 125 12.35 1.52 1.92
CA TRP A 125 11.15 0.78 1.53
C TRP A 125 10.96 0.66 0.01
N ARG A 126 11.73 1.40 -0.80
CA ARG A 126 11.65 1.37 -2.27
C ARG A 126 12.48 0.26 -2.90
N LYS A 127 13.29 -0.45 -2.12
CA LYS A 127 14.28 -1.42 -2.60
C LYS A 127 13.70 -2.51 -3.52
N GLN A 128 12.52 -3.04 -3.21
CA GLN A 128 11.87 -4.11 -3.97
C GLN A 128 10.71 -3.54 -4.80
N HIS A 129 10.79 -3.66 -6.13
CA HIS A 129 9.78 -3.14 -7.07
C HIS A 129 9.44 -1.64 -6.87
N GLY A 130 10.39 -0.81 -6.46
CA GLY A 130 10.13 0.60 -6.13
C GLY A 130 9.28 0.78 -4.87
N GLY A 131 9.09 -0.27 -4.07
CA GLY A 131 8.17 -0.29 -2.92
C GLY A 131 6.72 -0.59 -3.31
N MET A 132 6.42 -0.82 -4.58
CA MET A 132 5.06 -0.99 -5.08
C MET A 132 4.59 -2.44 -4.99
N ILE A 133 3.33 -2.66 -4.59
CA ILE A 133 2.68 -3.98 -4.65
C ILE A 133 1.68 -4.11 -5.79
N THR A 134 1.15 -2.99 -6.27
CA THR A 134 0.20 -2.96 -7.38
C THR A 134 0.40 -1.73 -8.23
N ARG A 135 -0.02 -1.83 -9.48
CA ARG A 135 -0.24 -0.70 -10.38
C ARG A 135 -1.70 -0.64 -10.82
N SER A 136 -2.09 0.50 -11.35
CA SER A 136 -3.38 0.73 -11.98
C SER A 136 -3.25 1.92 -12.93
N ILE A 137 -4.35 2.30 -13.58
CA ILE A 137 -4.47 3.58 -14.28
C ILE A 137 -5.79 4.23 -13.90
N VAL A 138 -5.88 5.56 -14.06
CA VAL A 138 -7.19 6.23 -13.97
C VAL A 138 -7.97 5.97 -15.27
N VAL A 139 -9.23 5.59 -15.12
CA VAL A 139 -10.15 5.31 -16.23
C VAL A 139 -11.52 5.95 -15.96
N LEU A 140 -12.38 5.90 -16.98
CA LEU A 140 -13.76 6.33 -16.88
C LEU A 140 -14.67 5.09 -16.86
N GLY A 141 -15.42 4.91 -15.79
CA GLY A 141 -16.47 3.90 -15.70
C GLY A 141 -17.81 4.48 -16.11
N THR A 142 -18.46 3.88 -17.10
CA THR A 142 -19.80 4.29 -17.54
C THR A 142 -20.82 3.20 -17.25
N ARG A 143 -22.11 3.56 -17.31
CA ARG A 143 -23.22 2.58 -17.31
C ARG A 143 -23.07 1.62 -18.49
N ASP A 144 -23.74 0.48 -18.40
CA ASP A 144 -23.74 -0.55 -19.45
C ASP A 144 -23.99 0.06 -20.84
N GLY A 145 -23.16 -0.32 -21.81
CA GLY A 145 -23.21 0.17 -23.19
C GLY A 145 -22.81 1.64 -23.40
N ASN A 146 -22.31 2.35 -22.38
CA ASN A 146 -21.86 3.75 -22.48
C ASN A 146 -22.92 4.69 -23.09
N PRO A 147 -24.08 4.90 -22.43
CA PRO A 147 -25.25 5.58 -23.01
C PRO A 147 -25.02 7.06 -23.35
N LYS A 148 -23.96 7.67 -22.80
CA LYS A 148 -23.58 9.07 -23.07
C LYS A 148 -22.49 9.21 -24.15
N ASN A 149 -22.04 8.10 -24.74
CA ASN A 149 -20.97 8.06 -25.74
C ASN A 149 -19.69 8.79 -25.26
N ILE A 150 -19.28 8.52 -24.01
CA ILE A 150 -18.03 9.04 -23.45
C ILE A 150 -16.86 8.32 -24.13
N ALA A 151 -15.93 9.06 -24.71
CA ALA A 151 -14.74 8.53 -25.36
C ALA A 151 -13.45 9.00 -24.67
N ASP A 152 -13.43 10.20 -24.10
CA ASP A 152 -12.25 10.76 -23.43
C ASP A 152 -12.65 11.82 -22.38
N TRP A 153 -11.67 12.37 -21.66
CA TRP A 153 -11.82 13.41 -20.65
C TRP A 153 -12.65 14.61 -21.10
N ALA A 154 -12.48 15.07 -22.34
CA ALA A 154 -13.18 16.24 -22.86
C ALA A 154 -14.70 16.06 -22.89
N ASP A 155 -15.19 14.81 -22.95
CA ASP A 155 -16.62 14.51 -22.91
C ASP A 155 -17.23 14.75 -21.53
N LEU A 156 -16.43 14.66 -20.47
CA LEU A 156 -16.88 14.89 -19.10
C LEU A 156 -17.28 16.34 -18.84
N ALA A 157 -16.75 17.29 -19.61
CA ALA A 157 -17.09 18.71 -19.53
C ALA A 157 -18.33 19.10 -20.35
N LYS A 158 -18.95 18.16 -21.08
CA LYS A 158 -20.14 18.46 -21.89
C LYS A 158 -21.36 18.75 -21.00
N PRO A 159 -22.24 19.69 -21.38
CA PRO A 159 -23.46 19.95 -20.62
C PRO A 159 -24.33 18.70 -20.45
N GLY A 160 -24.82 18.47 -19.23
CA GLY A 160 -25.73 17.36 -18.91
C GLY A 160 -25.06 16.00 -18.73
N ILE A 161 -23.72 15.96 -18.62
CA ILE A 161 -22.97 14.82 -18.10
C ILE A 161 -22.82 14.98 -16.60
N LYS A 162 -23.13 13.92 -15.86
CA LYS A 162 -22.99 13.86 -14.41
C LYS A 162 -21.76 13.04 -14.03
N VAL A 163 -20.74 13.70 -13.49
CA VAL A 163 -19.45 13.08 -13.16
C VAL A 163 -19.38 12.74 -11.68
N LEU A 164 -18.78 11.60 -11.35
CA LEU A 164 -18.39 11.26 -9.98
C LEU A 164 -16.87 11.10 -9.88
N TYR A 165 -16.31 11.68 -8.83
CA TYR A 165 -15.00 11.32 -8.30
C TYR A 165 -14.90 11.74 -6.81
N PRO A 166 -14.04 11.10 -6.00
CA PRO A 166 -13.91 11.42 -4.58
C PRO A 166 -13.20 12.76 -4.29
N ASN A 167 -13.22 13.19 -3.03
CA ASN A 167 -12.56 14.42 -2.57
C ASN A 167 -11.03 14.26 -2.40
N PRO A 168 -10.17 15.03 -3.10
CA PRO A 168 -8.70 14.92 -3.01
C PRO A 168 -8.10 15.45 -1.70
N LYS A 169 -8.89 16.13 -0.86
CA LYS A 169 -8.46 16.51 0.48
C LYS A 169 -8.36 15.30 1.42
N THR A 170 -9.22 14.30 1.24
CA THR A 170 -9.29 13.13 2.12
C THR A 170 -8.82 11.85 1.44
N SER A 171 -9.15 11.66 0.16
CA SER A 171 -8.89 10.45 -0.62
C SER A 171 -7.57 10.55 -1.39
N GLY A 172 -6.66 9.59 -1.18
CA GLY A 172 -5.49 9.44 -2.04
C GLY A 172 -5.88 9.13 -3.49
N GLY A 173 -6.94 8.35 -3.70
CA GLY A 173 -7.42 8.05 -5.06
C GLY A 173 -8.01 9.22 -5.80
N ALA A 174 -8.63 10.14 -5.07
CA ALA A 174 -9.06 11.40 -5.69
C ALA A 174 -7.87 12.20 -6.21
N GLN A 175 -6.71 12.18 -5.53
CA GLN A 175 -5.55 12.91 -6.03
C GLN A 175 -5.03 12.29 -7.33
N TRP A 176 -5.07 10.96 -7.48
CA TRP A 176 -4.76 10.33 -8.76
C TRP A 176 -5.76 10.75 -9.85
N ASP A 177 -7.06 10.80 -9.55
CA ASP A 177 -8.09 11.24 -10.50
C ASP A 177 -7.87 12.70 -10.96
N ILE A 178 -7.60 13.61 -10.01
CA ILE A 178 -7.30 15.01 -10.32
C ILE A 178 -5.98 15.15 -11.08
N ASN A 179 -4.94 14.40 -10.69
CA ASN A 179 -3.65 14.39 -11.39
C ASN A 179 -3.80 13.87 -12.83
N ALA A 180 -4.67 12.88 -13.05
CA ALA A 180 -4.95 12.36 -14.38
C ALA A 180 -5.62 13.41 -15.28
N ILE A 181 -6.66 14.09 -14.78
CA ILE A 181 -7.36 15.15 -15.52
C ILE A 181 -6.40 16.31 -15.82
N TYR A 182 -5.69 16.80 -14.81
CA TYR A 182 -4.77 17.93 -14.96
C TYR A 182 -3.60 17.58 -15.89
N GLY A 183 -2.99 16.40 -15.71
CA GLY A 183 -1.92 15.92 -16.57
C GLY A 183 -2.36 15.67 -18.01
N ALA A 184 -3.59 15.18 -18.23
CA ALA A 184 -4.18 15.09 -19.55
C ALA A 184 -4.31 16.47 -20.20
N GLY A 185 -4.73 17.49 -19.44
CA GLY A 185 -4.74 18.88 -19.90
C GLY A 185 -3.35 19.35 -20.36
N LEU A 186 -2.30 19.08 -19.58
CA LEU A 186 -0.92 19.41 -19.94
C LEU A 186 -0.45 18.67 -21.19
N LYS A 187 -0.76 17.38 -21.31
CA LYS A 187 -0.44 16.57 -22.49
C LYS A 187 -1.12 17.12 -23.74
N ILE A 188 -2.40 17.47 -23.64
CA ILE A 188 -3.18 18.05 -24.74
C ILE A 188 -2.61 19.41 -25.16
N SER A 189 -2.22 20.27 -24.21
CA SER A 189 -1.60 21.55 -24.56
C SER A 189 -0.25 21.33 -25.24
N GLU A 190 0.57 20.43 -24.70
CA GLU A 190 1.90 20.10 -25.21
C GLU A 190 1.84 19.57 -26.65
N GLU A 191 0.88 18.69 -26.95
CA GLU A 191 0.63 18.20 -28.32
C GLU A 191 0.20 19.31 -29.28
N ARG A 192 -0.52 20.33 -28.80
CA ARG A 192 -1.06 21.43 -29.64
C ARG A 192 -0.08 22.57 -29.86
N THR A 193 0.70 22.92 -28.85
CA THR A 193 1.51 24.15 -28.82
C THR A 193 3.00 23.88 -28.70
N GLY A 194 3.40 22.63 -28.40
CA GLY A 194 4.78 22.27 -28.09
C GLY A 194 5.22 22.61 -26.66
N SER A 195 4.31 23.04 -25.78
CA SER A 195 4.62 23.36 -24.38
C SER A 195 3.51 22.97 -23.40
N LYS A 196 3.92 22.63 -22.17
CA LYS A 196 3.00 22.41 -21.05
C LYS A 196 2.36 23.75 -20.64
N ASP A 197 1.04 23.85 -20.72
CA ASP A 197 0.28 25.04 -20.36
C ASP A 197 -0.59 24.75 -19.12
N SER A 198 -0.16 25.31 -17.99
CA SER A 198 -0.82 25.16 -16.69
C SER A 198 -2.21 25.81 -16.65
N GLU A 199 -2.43 26.90 -17.39
CA GLU A 199 -3.73 27.59 -17.41
C GLU A 199 -4.73 26.82 -18.27
N PHE A 200 -4.28 26.22 -19.37
CA PHE A 200 -5.09 25.29 -20.14
C PHE A 200 -5.49 24.08 -19.29
N ALA A 201 -4.53 23.45 -18.61
CA ALA A 201 -4.80 22.28 -17.76
C ALA A 201 -5.72 22.59 -16.58
N LYS A 202 -5.56 23.77 -15.95
CA LYS A 202 -6.51 24.27 -14.94
C LYS A 202 -7.90 24.43 -15.53
N SER A 203 -8.04 25.13 -16.65
CA SER A 203 -9.34 25.37 -17.29
C SER A 203 -10.03 24.07 -17.70
N PHE A 204 -9.25 23.09 -18.17
CA PHE A 204 -9.73 21.75 -18.50
C PHE A 204 -10.30 21.03 -17.27
N LEU A 205 -9.57 21.08 -16.15
CA LEU A 205 -10.04 20.54 -14.88
C LEU A 205 -11.30 21.25 -14.36
N VAL A 206 -11.37 22.59 -14.46
CA VAL A 206 -12.57 23.36 -14.10
C VAL A 206 -13.79 22.87 -14.89
N GLY A 207 -13.69 22.76 -16.21
CA GLY A 207 -14.82 22.35 -17.05
C GLY A 207 -15.37 20.96 -16.71
N ILE A 208 -14.51 20.03 -16.28
CA ILE A 208 -14.95 18.72 -15.79
C ILE A 208 -15.53 18.82 -14.38
N HIS A 209 -14.91 19.62 -13.50
CA HIS A 209 -15.36 19.81 -12.13
C HIS A 209 -16.77 20.41 -12.03
N GLU A 210 -17.13 21.31 -12.93
CA GLU A 210 -18.48 21.91 -13.00
C GLU A 210 -19.61 20.87 -13.14
N ASN A 211 -19.30 19.69 -13.64
CA ASN A 211 -20.23 18.59 -13.84
C ASN A 211 -20.21 17.53 -12.72
N VAL A 212 -19.46 17.77 -11.63
CA VAL A 212 -19.32 16.81 -10.53
C VAL A 212 -20.51 16.86 -9.58
N GLU A 213 -21.13 15.71 -9.33
CA GLU A 213 -22.32 15.61 -8.48
C GLU A 213 -22.00 15.46 -6.99
N SER A 214 -20.88 14.82 -6.64
CA SER A 214 -20.46 14.60 -5.26
C SER A 214 -18.95 14.54 -5.13
N LEU A 215 -18.43 15.00 -3.99
CA LEU A 215 -17.04 14.85 -3.57
C LEU A 215 -16.97 13.90 -2.39
N ASP A 216 -17.16 12.61 -2.66
CA ASP A 216 -17.24 11.58 -1.63
C ASP A 216 -15.93 11.38 -0.87
N LYS A 217 -16.00 10.89 0.38
CA LYS A 217 -14.85 10.83 1.29
C LYS A 217 -13.69 9.93 0.82
N SER A 218 -13.96 8.93 -0.03
CA SER A 218 -12.99 7.95 -0.56
C SER A 218 -13.44 7.42 -1.92
N GLY A 219 -12.51 6.82 -2.69
CA GLY A 219 -12.85 6.16 -3.96
C GLY A 219 -13.92 5.09 -3.81
N ARG A 220 -13.86 4.29 -2.74
CA ARG A 220 -14.89 3.29 -2.45
C ARG A 220 -16.26 3.92 -2.15
N ALA A 221 -16.31 5.07 -1.48
CA ALA A 221 -17.56 5.79 -1.26
C ALA A 221 -18.13 6.35 -2.57
N SER A 222 -17.27 6.87 -3.46
CA SER A 222 -17.67 7.33 -4.80
C SER A 222 -18.20 6.20 -5.67
N MET A 223 -17.55 5.03 -5.64
CA MET A 223 -18.04 3.84 -6.32
C MET A 223 -19.38 3.35 -5.77
N ALA A 224 -19.57 3.36 -4.44
CA ALA A 224 -20.86 3.03 -3.85
C ALA A 224 -21.97 3.99 -4.30
N ALA A 225 -21.71 5.30 -4.35
CA ALA A 225 -22.66 6.28 -4.89
C ALA A 225 -22.99 5.99 -6.36
N PHE A 226 -21.99 5.65 -7.17
CA PHE A 226 -22.19 5.25 -8.57
C PHE A 226 -23.07 3.99 -8.68
N GLU A 227 -22.81 2.97 -7.87
CA GLU A 227 -23.63 1.74 -7.79
C GLU A 227 -25.10 2.04 -7.43
N TYR A 228 -25.35 3.00 -6.55
CA TYR A 228 -26.70 3.45 -6.20
C TYR A 228 -27.39 4.30 -7.28
N GLY A 229 -26.78 4.48 -8.45
CA GLY A 229 -27.39 5.16 -9.59
C GLY A 229 -27.07 6.65 -9.70
N VAL A 230 -26.15 7.17 -8.89
CA VAL A 230 -25.68 8.56 -9.01
C VAL A 230 -24.67 8.67 -10.15
N GLY A 231 -24.74 9.73 -10.96
CA GLY A 231 -23.78 9.97 -12.03
C GLY A 231 -23.98 9.12 -13.29
N ASP A 232 -23.54 9.66 -14.42
CA ASP A 232 -23.47 8.99 -15.71
C ASP A 232 -22.13 8.27 -15.91
N VAL A 233 -21.07 8.84 -15.33
CA VAL A 233 -19.68 8.40 -15.46
C VAL A 233 -18.92 8.65 -14.17
N ILE A 234 -18.08 7.70 -13.78
CA ILE A 234 -17.18 7.79 -12.63
C ILE A 234 -15.73 7.82 -13.09
N VAL A 235 -14.94 8.76 -12.57
CA VAL A 235 -13.48 8.75 -12.69
C VAL A 235 -12.95 7.93 -11.53
N THR A 236 -12.24 6.86 -11.83
CA THR A 236 -11.75 5.92 -10.80
C THR A 236 -10.58 5.11 -11.30
N TYR A 237 -10.10 4.18 -10.48
CA TYR A 237 -9.04 3.27 -10.84
C TYR A 237 -9.58 2.12 -11.69
N GLU A 238 -8.80 1.65 -12.65
CA GLU A 238 -9.14 0.51 -13.49
C GLU A 238 -9.55 -0.73 -12.68
N ASN A 239 -8.78 -1.05 -11.63
CA ASN A 239 -9.03 -2.20 -10.77
C ASN A 239 -10.38 -2.11 -10.03
N GLU A 240 -10.89 -0.92 -9.68
CA GLU A 240 -12.21 -0.78 -9.03
C GLU A 240 -13.33 -1.22 -9.99
N LEU A 241 -13.21 -0.93 -11.29
CA LEU A 241 -14.19 -1.35 -12.29
C LEU A 241 -14.02 -2.83 -12.65
N LEU A 242 -12.78 -3.29 -12.88
CA LEU A 242 -12.50 -4.68 -13.23
C LEU A 242 -12.97 -5.65 -12.14
N ALA A 243 -12.75 -5.34 -10.85
CA ALA A 243 -13.22 -6.17 -9.75
C ALA A 243 -14.75 -6.38 -9.79
N ARG A 244 -15.52 -5.34 -10.15
CA ARG A 244 -16.99 -5.39 -10.22
C ARG A 244 -17.47 -6.08 -11.49
N ILE A 245 -16.79 -5.88 -12.61
CA ILE A 245 -17.06 -6.59 -13.86
C ILE A 245 -16.83 -8.10 -13.66
N ASN A 246 -15.77 -8.49 -12.96
CA ASN A 246 -15.52 -9.89 -12.59
C ASN A 246 -16.63 -10.47 -11.68
N GLN A 247 -17.33 -9.63 -10.93
CA GLN A 247 -18.51 -10.00 -10.13
C GLN A 247 -19.84 -9.95 -10.92
N GLY A 248 -19.79 -9.66 -12.22
CA GLY A 248 -20.95 -9.65 -13.10
C GLY A 248 -21.69 -8.31 -13.17
N VAL A 249 -21.11 -7.21 -12.67
CA VAL A 249 -21.69 -5.87 -12.82
C VAL A 249 -21.32 -5.31 -14.20
N PRO A 250 -22.29 -4.95 -15.07
CA PRO A 250 -22.03 -4.63 -16.48
C PRO A 250 -21.61 -3.16 -16.64
N TYR A 251 -20.45 -2.78 -16.11
CA TYR A 251 -19.86 -1.47 -16.41
C TYR A 251 -19.11 -1.50 -17.74
N THR A 252 -19.10 -0.37 -18.44
CA THR A 252 -18.22 -0.16 -19.60
C THR A 252 -17.05 0.72 -19.19
N ILE A 253 -15.82 0.21 -19.33
CA ILE A 253 -14.59 0.95 -19.10
C ILE A 253 -14.23 1.72 -20.37
N VAL A 254 -13.95 3.01 -20.21
CA VAL A 254 -13.35 3.86 -21.25
C VAL A 254 -11.97 4.27 -20.73
N VAL A 255 -10.92 3.91 -21.49
CA VAL A 255 -9.53 4.25 -21.18
C VAL A 255 -9.18 5.54 -21.94
N PRO A 256 -8.98 6.68 -21.26
CA PRO A 256 -8.61 7.93 -21.92
C PRO A 256 -7.25 7.83 -22.62
N LYS A 257 -7.04 8.61 -23.68
CA LYS A 257 -5.75 8.62 -24.41
C LYS A 257 -4.58 8.98 -23.50
N HIS A 258 -4.75 10.03 -22.72
CA HIS A 258 -3.77 10.53 -21.74
C HIS A 258 -4.27 10.22 -20.34
N THR A 259 -3.63 9.30 -19.64
CA THR A 259 -3.98 8.98 -18.25
C THR A 259 -2.72 8.72 -17.43
N ILE A 260 -2.87 8.70 -16.11
CA ILE A 260 -1.75 8.54 -15.19
C ILE A 260 -1.58 7.07 -14.77
N LEU A 261 -0.34 6.62 -14.71
CA LEU A 261 0.06 5.41 -14.02
C LEU A 261 -0.12 5.60 -12.51
N ILE A 262 -0.94 4.75 -11.91
CA ILE A 262 -1.11 4.68 -10.47
C ILE A 262 -0.15 3.61 -9.93
N GLU A 263 0.60 3.95 -8.90
CA GLU A 263 1.50 3.01 -8.22
C GLU A 263 1.20 3.02 -6.71
N ASN A 264 0.94 1.84 -6.14
CA ASN A 264 0.50 1.71 -4.76
C ASN A 264 1.60 1.05 -3.92
N PRO A 265 2.21 1.80 -2.99
CA PRO A 265 3.32 1.29 -2.19
C PRO A 265 2.88 0.46 -0.99
N ILE A 266 3.81 -0.35 -0.50
CA ILE A 266 3.77 -1.01 0.81
C ILE A 266 5.05 -0.71 1.59
N ALA A 267 4.94 -0.63 2.91
CA ALA A 267 6.10 -0.52 3.79
C ALA A 267 5.86 -1.20 5.13
N VAL A 268 6.93 -1.73 5.72
CA VAL A 268 6.99 -2.12 7.14
C VAL A 268 7.18 -0.86 7.98
N ILE A 269 6.53 -0.76 9.14
CA ILE A 269 6.70 0.38 10.03
C ILE A 269 7.70 0.02 11.12
N ASP A 270 8.98 0.32 10.89
CA ASP A 270 10.11 -0.10 11.73
C ASP A 270 9.85 0.09 13.22
N LYS A 271 9.42 1.30 13.60
CA LYS A 271 9.16 1.65 14.99
C LYS A 271 8.11 0.75 15.67
N ASN A 272 7.09 0.33 14.93
CA ASN A 272 5.98 -0.44 15.47
C ASN A 272 6.33 -1.93 15.47
N VAL A 273 6.96 -2.44 14.41
CA VAL A 273 7.36 -3.85 14.37
C VAL A 273 8.43 -4.20 15.39
N ASP A 274 9.33 -3.26 15.70
CA ASP A 274 10.32 -3.42 16.77
C ASP A 274 9.67 -3.39 18.15
N LYS A 275 8.62 -2.57 18.32
CA LYS A 275 7.84 -2.50 19.56
C LYS A 275 7.01 -3.78 19.78
N HIS A 276 6.41 -4.32 18.72
CA HIS A 276 5.51 -5.47 18.79
C HIS A 276 6.24 -6.81 18.66
N GLY A 277 7.49 -6.83 18.21
CA GLY A 277 8.22 -8.06 17.91
C GLY A 277 7.69 -8.78 16.67
N THR A 278 7.15 -8.04 15.70
CA THR A 278 6.44 -8.55 14.51
C THR A 278 7.25 -8.43 13.22
N ARG A 279 8.51 -7.98 13.28
CA ARG A 279 9.33 -7.66 12.10
C ARG A 279 9.43 -8.80 11.10
N GLU A 280 9.73 -10.01 11.57
CA GLU A 280 9.91 -11.18 10.70
C GLU A 280 8.64 -11.51 9.90
N VAL A 281 7.49 -11.60 10.58
CA VAL A 281 6.20 -11.88 9.93
C VAL A 281 5.73 -10.71 9.05
N ALA A 282 6.05 -9.47 9.41
CA ALA A 282 5.74 -8.29 8.62
C ALA A 282 6.52 -8.26 7.29
N GLU A 283 7.83 -8.50 7.34
CA GLU A 283 8.70 -8.59 6.16
C GLU A 283 8.31 -9.78 5.27
N ALA A 284 7.98 -10.93 5.87
CA ALA A 284 7.47 -12.09 5.15
C ALA A 284 6.12 -11.80 4.46
N PHE A 285 5.23 -11.04 5.09
CA PHE A 285 3.97 -10.63 4.48
C PHE A 285 4.18 -9.71 3.27
N VAL A 286 5.06 -8.71 3.39
CA VAL A 286 5.43 -7.85 2.25
C VAL A 286 6.01 -8.68 1.11
N ALA A 287 6.93 -9.60 1.39
CA ALA A 287 7.51 -10.49 0.39
C ALA A 287 6.45 -11.41 -0.25
N PHE A 288 5.48 -11.90 0.52
CA PHE A 288 4.35 -12.68 0.01
C PHE A 288 3.52 -11.89 -0.99
N LEU A 289 3.26 -10.60 -0.73
CA LEU A 289 2.51 -9.75 -1.66
C LEU A 289 3.24 -9.53 -2.99
N HIS A 290 4.58 -9.60 -3.02
CA HIS A 290 5.37 -9.56 -4.26
C HIS A 290 5.55 -10.94 -4.94
N SER A 291 5.24 -12.02 -4.25
CA SER A 291 5.32 -13.38 -4.81
C SER A 291 4.31 -13.58 -5.94
N GLU A 292 4.54 -14.56 -6.81
CA GLU A 292 3.58 -14.88 -7.87
C GLU A 292 2.18 -15.22 -7.32
N GLN A 293 2.11 -15.90 -6.17
CA GLN A 293 0.83 -16.23 -5.55
C GLN A 293 0.07 -14.97 -5.13
N GLY A 294 0.72 -14.06 -4.40
CA GLY A 294 0.10 -12.81 -3.98
C GLY A 294 -0.30 -11.93 -5.17
N GLN A 295 0.54 -11.89 -6.20
CA GLN A 295 0.31 -11.08 -7.40
C GLN A 295 -0.82 -11.62 -8.27
N ARG A 296 -0.97 -12.95 -8.38
CA ARG A 296 -2.13 -13.55 -9.07
C ARG A 296 -3.45 -13.18 -8.37
N VAL A 297 -3.51 -13.27 -7.04
CA VAL A 297 -4.69 -12.82 -6.28
C VAL A 297 -4.96 -11.34 -6.54
N LEU A 298 -3.96 -10.46 -6.43
CA LEU A 298 -4.12 -9.03 -6.72
C LEU A 298 -4.67 -8.80 -8.15
N THR A 299 -4.20 -9.56 -9.14
CA THR A 299 -4.72 -9.46 -10.51
C THR A 299 -6.16 -9.95 -10.69
N ASP A 300 -6.62 -10.94 -9.91
CA ASP A 300 -8.02 -11.37 -9.95
C ASP A 300 -8.98 -10.27 -9.43
N TYR A 301 -8.47 -9.37 -8.59
CA TYR A 301 -9.12 -8.12 -8.18
C TYR A 301 -8.83 -6.92 -9.10
N GLY A 302 -8.29 -7.18 -10.30
CA GLY A 302 -8.10 -6.19 -11.35
C GLY A 302 -6.83 -5.35 -11.25
N PHE A 303 -5.99 -5.53 -10.23
CA PHE A 303 -4.74 -4.76 -10.12
C PHE A 303 -3.70 -5.22 -11.14
N ARG A 304 -3.02 -4.25 -11.77
CA ARG A 304 -1.88 -4.54 -12.64
C ARG A 304 -0.71 -5.03 -11.78
N PRO A 305 -0.12 -6.20 -12.06
CA PRO A 305 0.92 -6.78 -11.21
C PRO A 305 2.25 -6.05 -11.34
N VAL A 306 3.09 -6.19 -10.31
CA VAL A 306 4.49 -5.73 -10.30
C VAL A 306 5.49 -6.87 -10.50
N ASN A 307 5.04 -8.12 -10.33
CA ASN A 307 5.84 -9.30 -10.61
C ASN A 307 5.85 -9.60 -12.12
N GLU A 308 7.04 -9.68 -12.70
CA GLU A 308 7.25 -9.80 -14.15
C GLU A 308 6.63 -11.06 -14.75
N THR A 309 6.69 -12.19 -14.02
CA THR A 309 6.08 -13.45 -14.44
C THR A 309 4.56 -13.30 -14.56
N VAL A 310 3.92 -12.79 -13.50
CA VAL A 310 2.46 -12.60 -13.49
C VAL A 310 2.06 -11.53 -14.51
N GLN A 311 2.86 -10.47 -14.68
CA GLN A 311 2.65 -9.45 -15.70
C GLN A 311 2.59 -10.05 -17.11
N ALA A 312 3.52 -10.96 -17.45
CA ALA A 312 3.53 -11.63 -18.74
C ALA A 312 2.31 -12.55 -18.93
N GLU A 313 1.83 -13.21 -17.87
CA GLU A 313 0.64 -14.07 -17.89
C GLU A 313 -0.64 -13.30 -18.22
N VAL A 314 -0.76 -12.05 -17.75
CA VAL A 314 -2.01 -11.29 -17.73
C VAL A 314 -2.01 -10.06 -18.63
N GLN A 315 -0.93 -9.82 -19.38
CA GLN A 315 -0.77 -8.62 -20.22
C GLN A 315 -1.96 -8.34 -21.15
N SER A 316 -2.63 -9.38 -21.66
CA SER A 316 -3.78 -9.24 -22.57
C SER A 316 -5.07 -8.78 -21.88
N ARG A 317 -5.11 -8.74 -20.55
CA ARG A 317 -6.24 -8.25 -19.76
C ARG A 317 -6.27 -6.72 -19.65
N TYR A 318 -5.17 -6.05 -20.01
CA TYR A 318 -4.96 -4.63 -19.73
C TYR A 318 -4.67 -3.83 -21.00
N ASP A 319 -5.46 -2.79 -21.24
CA ASP A 319 -5.13 -1.83 -22.29
C ASP A 319 -3.93 -0.97 -21.85
N VAL A 320 -3.04 -0.67 -22.80
CA VAL A 320 -1.89 0.22 -22.57
C VAL A 320 -2.13 1.50 -23.35
N PRO A 321 -2.59 2.59 -22.70
CA PRO A 321 -2.83 3.86 -23.39
C PRO A 321 -1.51 4.47 -23.87
N GLU A 322 -1.49 4.94 -25.12
CA GLU A 322 -0.29 5.53 -25.75
C GLU A 322 0.23 6.75 -24.99
N GLY A 323 -0.67 7.53 -24.39
CA GLY A 323 -0.37 8.76 -23.67
C GLY A 323 -0.18 8.58 -22.17
N ILE A 324 0.07 7.36 -21.69
CA ILE A 324 0.29 7.13 -20.25
C ILE A 324 1.45 7.98 -19.74
N PHE A 325 1.26 8.63 -18.59
CA PHE A 325 2.30 9.39 -17.89
C PHE A 325 2.35 9.00 -16.42
N ASP A 326 3.45 9.31 -15.74
CA ASP A 326 3.64 9.05 -14.33
C ASP A 326 3.61 10.36 -13.52
N ILE A 327 3.85 10.26 -12.22
CA ILE A 327 3.90 11.44 -11.34
C ILE A 327 5.12 12.33 -11.65
N GLU A 328 6.21 11.76 -12.18
CA GLU A 328 7.43 12.49 -12.55
C GLU A 328 7.18 13.43 -13.74
N TYR A 329 6.28 13.08 -14.66
CA TYR A 329 5.81 14.00 -15.70
C TYR A 329 5.21 15.29 -15.11
N LEU A 330 4.60 15.20 -13.91
CA LEU A 330 4.05 16.33 -13.16
C LEU A 330 5.06 17.00 -12.21
N GLY A 331 6.32 16.53 -12.17
CA GLY A 331 7.38 17.03 -11.30
C GLY A 331 7.53 16.29 -9.97
N GLY A 332 6.88 15.13 -9.82
CA GLY A 332 6.91 14.33 -8.59
C GLY A 332 5.95 14.83 -7.51
N TRP A 333 5.81 14.06 -6.43
CA TRP A 333 4.80 14.31 -5.40
C TRP A 333 4.94 15.64 -4.67
N ASP A 334 6.16 16.10 -4.42
CA ASP A 334 6.39 17.37 -3.72
C ASP A 334 5.96 18.57 -4.57
N GLU A 335 6.27 18.58 -5.87
CA GLU A 335 5.80 19.62 -6.80
C GLU A 335 4.27 19.57 -6.99
N VAL A 336 3.71 18.37 -7.14
CA VAL A 336 2.25 18.16 -7.24
C VAL A 336 1.54 18.69 -6.00
N ARG A 337 2.06 18.42 -4.79
CA ARG A 337 1.48 18.94 -3.55
C ARG A 337 1.52 20.46 -3.49
N GLU A 338 2.63 21.06 -3.90
CA GLU A 338 2.77 22.51 -3.89
C GLU A 338 1.84 23.17 -4.91
N LYS A 339 1.84 22.68 -6.15
CA LYS A 339 1.12 23.30 -7.27
C LYS A 339 -0.37 22.99 -7.28
N LEU A 340 -0.78 21.75 -7.02
CA LEU A 340 -2.18 21.34 -7.08
C LEU A 340 -2.87 21.47 -5.73
N TYR A 341 -2.24 21.02 -4.64
CA TYR A 341 -2.94 20.75 -3.37
C TYR A 341 -2.59 21.70 -2.21
N SER A 342 -1.71 22.68 -2.40
CA SER A 342 -1.42 23.69 -1.38
C SER A 342 -2.63 24.62 -1.18
N ALA A 343 -2.63 25.43 -0.12
CA ALA A 343 -3.74 26.35 0.16
C ALA A 343 -4.02 27.37 -0.97
N ARG A 344 -3.06 27.60 -1.87
CA ARG A 344 -3.21 28.42 -3.10
C ARG A 344 -3.09 27.60 -4.38
N GLY A 345 -3.03 26.28 -4.26
CA GLY A 345 -2.85 25.37 -5.37
C GLY A 345 -4.08 25.33 -6.28
N ILE A 346 -3.87 24.83 -7.49
CA ILE A 346 -4.85 24.79 -8.57
C ILE A 346 -6.17 24.15 -8.13
N TRP A 347 -6.14 23.09 -7.32
CA TRP A 347 -7.37 22.44 -6.84
C TRP A 347 -8.23 23.38 -5.98
N TYR A 348 -7.62 24.18 -5.11
CA TYR A 348 -8.38 25.14 -4.31
C TYR A 348 -8.91 26.32 -5.13
N GLN A 349 -8.20 26.68 -6.21
CA GLN A 349 -8.68 27.67 -7.17
C GLN A 349 -9.92 27.14 -7.91
N VAL A 350 -9.88 25.88 -8.38
CA VAL A 350 -11.02 25.18 -8.99
C VAL A 350 -12.24 25.18 -8.06
N LEU A 351 -12.06 24.81 -6.78
CA LEU A 351 -13.16 24.81 -5.81
C LEU A 351 -13.73 26.21 -5.52
N ALA A 352 -12.89 27.25 -5.60
CA ALA A 352 -13.32 28.63 -5.37
C ALA A 352 -13.90 29.30 -6.64
N GLY A 353 -13.89 28.62 -7.79
CA GLY A 353 -14.34 29.17 -9.07
C GLY A 353 -13.46 30.32 -9.58
N ILE A 354 -12.16 30.30 -9.24
CA ILE A 354 -11.18 31.35 -9.57
C ILE A 354 -10.05 30.83 -10.47
#